data_AF-A0A1G0D149-F1
#
_entry.id   AF-A0A1G0D149-F1
#
_cell.length_a   1.000
_cell.length_b   1.000
_cell.length_c   1.000
_cell.angle_alpha   90.00
_cell.angle_beta   90.00
_cell.angle_gamma   90.00
#
_symmetry.space_group_name_H-M   'P 1'
#
loop_
_entity.id
_entity.type
_entity.pdbx_description
1 polymer ?
#
loop_
_entity_poly.entity_id
_entity_poly.type
_entity_poly.pdbx_seq_one_letter_code
_entity_poly.pdbx_strand_id
1 'polypeptide(L)'
;MMCDHKGGMMGGQMGGMMGGHGAGMMGSPHAHMIMSLDLSDEQRSKIVKLSDELKHDNWATKGLIMDESAKLRDLYAADKRDPSAIGKEYQKIFDLKRKMIEATIASQNRVEAVLTPEQRTQLKNMHHKRAQMDKCPMH
;
A
#
# COMPACT_ATOMS: atom_id res chain seq x y z
N MET A 1 -18.94 39.46 14.56
CA MET A 1 -18.04 39.77 13.43
C MET A 1 -18.08 38.60 12.47
N MET A 2 -18.93 38.69 11.45
CA MET A 2 -18.92 37.79 10.30
C MET A 2 -17.77 38.20 9.37
N CYS A 3 -16.99 37.24 8.88
CA CYS A 3 -16.12 37.44 7.73
C CYS A 3 -16.64 36.58 6.58
N ASP A 4 -17.34 37.24 5.66
CA ASP A 4 -17.60 36.75 4.31
C ASP A 4 -16.27 36.54 3.56
N HIS A 5 -16.09 35.38 2.94
CA HIS A 5 -15.13 35.17 1.86
C HIS A 5 -15.84 34.53 0.67
N LYS A 6 -16.27 35.37 -0.28
CA LYS A 6 -16.44 34.98 -1.68
C LYS A 6 -15.10 35.13 -2.39
N GLY A 7 -14.51 33.99 -2.76
CA GLY A 7 -13.37 33.83 -3.66
C GLY A 7 -13.13 32.33 -3.75
N GLY A 8 -13.44 31.66 -4.85
CA GLY A 8 -12.72 31.76 -6.11
C GLY A 8 -12.17 30.35 -6.38
N MET A 9 -12.60 29.75 -7.49
CA MET A 9 -11.92 28.68 -8.22
C MET A 9 -10.94 27.78 -7.44
N MET A 10 -11.43 26.63 -6.94
CA MET A 10 -10.60 25.44 -6.68
C MET A 10 -11.20 24.22 -7.38
N GLY A 11 -11.45 24.38 -8.68
CA GLY A 11 -11.60 23.25 -9.60
C GLY A 11 -10.22 22.86 -10.10
N GLY A 12 -9.53 21.96 -9.39
CA GLY A 12 -8.20 21.53 -9.85
C GLY A 12 -7.27 20.94 -8.81
N GLN A 13 -7.73 20.12 -7.86
CA GLN A 13 -6.81 19.26 -7.08
C GLN A 13 -7.54 18.15 -6.31
N MET A 14 -8.22 17.26 -7.04
CA MET A 14 -8.66 15.96 -6.52
C MET A 14 -7.98 14.80 -7.27
N GLY A 15 -6.74 15.04 -7.72
CA GLY A 15 -5.90 14.04 -8.39
C GLY A 15 -4.74 13.51 -7.54
N GLY A 16 -4.63 13.90 -6.26
CA GLY A 16 -3.44 13.61 -5.43
C GLY A 16 -3.60 12.53 -4.37
N MET A 17 -4.82 12.05 -4.11
CA MET A 17 -5.09 11.18 -2.94
C MET A 17 -5.44 9.73 -3.30
N MET A 18 -5.28 9.36 -4.57
CA MET A 18 -5.40 7.98 -5.08
C MET A 18 -4.04 7.39 -5.48
N GLY A 19 -2.97 7.76 -4.78
CA GLY A 19 -1.58 7.36 -5.10
C GLY A 19 -0.91 6.43 -4.09
N GLY A 20 -1.64 5.90 -3.10
CA GLY A 20 -1.03 5.31 -1.90
C GLY A 20 -0.91 3.78 -1.85
N HIS A 21 -1.30 3.02 -2.88
CA HIS A 21 -1.10 1.56 -2.87
C HIS A 21 0.30 1.15 -3.38
N GLY A 22 1.22 2.12 -3.45
CA GLY A 22 2.60 1.94 -3.89
C GLY A 22 3.63 2.06 -2.77
N ALA A 23 3.21 2.29 -1.52
CA ALA A 23 4.08 2.17 -0.37
C ALA A 23 4.48 0.71 -0.23
N GLY A 24 5.66 0.34 -0.73
CA GLY A 24 6.27 -0.94 -0.40
C GLY A 24 6.37 -1.10 1.12
N MET A 25 6.86 -2.26 1.58
CA MET A 25 6.90 -2.61 3.01
C MET A 25 7.26 -1.42 3.92
N MET A 26 8.29 -0.65 3.57
CA MET A 26 8.82 0.53 4.28
C MET A 26 7.86 1.71 4.54
N GLY A 27 6.75 1.88 3.82
CA GLY A 27 5.79 2.96 4.04
C GLY A 27 4.51 2.53 4.77
N SER A 28 4.43 1.26 5.16
CA SER A 28 3.28 0.71 5.89
C SER A 28 3.41 0.96 7.39
N PRO A 29 2.30 1.22 8.12
CA PRO A 29 2.31 1.22 9.59
C PRO A 29 3.00 -0.01 10.20
N HIS A 30 2.89 -1.17 9.54
CA HIS A 30 3.55 -2.39 9.99
C HIS A 30 5.08 -2.28 9.96
N ALA A 31 5.68 -1.77 8.88
CA ALA A 31 7.13 -1.61 8.84
C ALA A 31 7.63 -0.54 9.81
N HIS A 32 6.88 0.54 10.02
CA HIS A 32 7.22 1.52 11.05
C HIS A 32 7.27 0.88 12.45
N MET A 33 6.34 -0.05 12.75
CA MET A 33 6.39 -0.79 14.01
C MET A 33 7.59 -1.73 14.10
N ILE A 34 7.91 -2.48 13.04
CA ILE A 34 9.09 -3.35 12.98
C ILE A 34 10.38 -2.55 13.21
N MET A 35 10.53 -1.42 12.53
CA MET A 35 11.75 -0.59 12.62
C MET A 35 11.91 0.12 13.97
N SER A 36 10.84 0.18 14.77
CA SER A 36 10.86 0.72 16.13
C SER A 36 11.25 -0.32 17.20
N LEU A 37 11.35 -1.60 16.82
CA LEU A 37 11.87 -2.65 17.70
C LEU A 37 13.38 -2.48 17.88
N ASP A 38 13.90 -3.01 18.98
CA ASP A 38 15.34 -3.08 19.22
C ASP A 38 15.95 -4.20 18.37
N LEU A 39 16.19 -3.90 17.09
CA LEU A 39 16.73 -4.83 16.10
C LEU A 39 18.26 -4.82 16.10
N SER A 40 18.87 -6.01 16.10
CA SER A 40 20.30 -6.15 15.86
C SER A 40 20.68 -5.76 14.42
N ASP A 41 21.95 -5.45 14.20
CA ASP A 41 22.46 -5.11 12.86
C ASP A 41 22.23 -6.24 11.84
N GLU A 42 22.37 -7.49 12.28
CA GLU A 42 22.09 -8.66 11.43
C GLU A 42 20.60 -8.75 11.06
N GLN A 43 19.70 -8.50 12.01
CA GLN A 43 18.25 -8.47 11.75
C GLN A 43 17.90 -7.35 10.78
N ARG A 44 18.43 -6.13 11.01
CA ARG A 44 18.24 -4.98 10.10
C ARG A 44 18.69 -5.30 8.68
N SER A 45 19.87 -5.89 8.52
CA SER A 45 20.42 -6.28 7.22
C SER A 45 19.51 -7.29 6.50
N LYS A 46 19.02 -8.32 7.20
CA LYS A 46 18.08 -9.31 6.64
C LYS A 46 16.75 -8.67 6.22
N ILE A 47 16.21 -7.78 7.05
CA ILE A 47 14.94 -7.08 6.77
C ILE A 47 15.06 -6.16 5.55
N VAL A 48 16.19 -5.45 5.40
CA VAL A 48 16.46 -4.61 4.22
C VAL A 48 16.51 -5.46 2.96
N LYS A 49 17.24 -6.59 2.96
CA LYS A 49 17.30 -7.51 1.81
C LYS A 49 15.91 -8.03 1.40
N LEU A 50 15.12 -8.50 2.37
CA LEU A 50 13.74 -8.95 2.11
C LEU A 50 12.86 -7.82 1.55
N SER A 51 13.05 -6.60 2.04
CA SER A 51 12.34 -5.43 1.52
C SER A 51 12.72 -5.11 0.08
N ASP A 52 13.99 -5.28 -0.29
CA ASP A 52 14.49 -5.01 -1.63
C ASP A 52 14.06 -6.09 -2.63
N GLU A 53 14.07 -7.37 -2.22
CA GLU A 53 13.47 -8.48 -2.97
C GLU A 53 12.00 -8.20 -3.28
N LEU A 54 11.21 -7.82 -2.26
CA LEU A 54 9.79 -7.50 -2.46
C LEU A 54 9.61 -6.30 -3.41
N LYS A 55 10.44 -5.26 -3.30
CA LYS A 55 10.37 -4.10 -4.21
C LYS A 55 10.65 -4.52 -5.65
N HIS A 56 11.68 -5.34 -5.86
CA HIS A 56 12.05 -5.85 -7.17
C HIS A 56 10.91 -6.66 -7.79
N ASP A 57 10.35 -7.63 -7.06
CA ASP A 57 9.27 -8.48 -7.56
C ASP A 57 7.99 -7.69 -7.83
N ASN A 58 7.69 -6.72 -6.98
CA ASN A 58 6.54 -5.83 -7.18
C ASN A 58 6.74 -4.83 -8.32
N TRP A 59 7.98 -4.48 -8.70
CA TRP A 59 8.22 -3.55 -9.79
C TRP A 59 7.71 -4.11 -11.12
N ALA A 60 8.00 -5.39 -11.41
CA ALA A 60 7.47 -6.07 -12.59
C ALA A 60 5.93 -6.10 -12.60
N THR A 61 5.31 -6.42 -11.46
CA THR A 61 3.85 -6.46 -11.35
C THR A 61 3.22 -5.06 -11.51
N LYS A 62 3.87 -4.01 -11.00
CA LYS A 62 3.46 -2.62 -11.22
C LYS A 62 3.50 -2.24 -12.70
N GLY A 63 4.51 -2.68 -13.45
CA GLY A 63 4.58 -2.49 -14.91
C GLY A 63 3.34 -3.06 -15.61
N LEU A 64 2.99 -4.31 -15.30
CA LEU A 64 1.79 -4.95 -15.85
C LEU A 64 0.49 -4.20 -15.49
N ILE A 65 0.39 -3.66 -14.28
CA ILE A 65 -0.77 -2.83 -13.89
C ILE A 65 -0.84 -1.55 -14.73
N MET A 66 0.29 -0.92 -15.03
CA MET A 66 0.33 0.26 -15.90
C MET A 66 -0.13 -0.09 -17.32
N ASP A 67 0.31 -1.24 -17.85
CA ASP A 67 -0.10 -1.71 -19.18
C ASP A 67 -1.61 -1.98 -19.27
N GLU A 68 -2.18 -2.71 -18.30
CA GLU A 68 -3.65 -2.93 -18.27
C GLU A 68 -4.41 -1.62 -18.00
N SER A 69 -3.83 -0.68 -17.25
CA SER A 69 -4.44 0.65 -17.04
C SER A 69 -4.44 1.49 -18.34
N ALA A 70 -3.43 1.34 -19.18
CA ALA A 70 -3.39 1.98 -20.50
C ALA A 70 -4.49 1.41 -21.42
N LYS A 71 -4.66 0.09 -21.45
CA LYS A 71 -5.77 -0.57 -22.17
C LYS A 71 -7.13 -0.12 -21.67
N LEU A 72 -7.29 -0.01 -20.36
CA LEU A 72 -8.51 0.49 -19.74
C LEU A 72 -8.83 1.92 -20.20
N ARG A 73 -7.83 2.81 -20.21
CA ARG A 73 -7.99 4.18 -20.72
C ARG A 73 -8.45 4.17 -22.19
N ASP A 74 -7.89 3.32 -23.02
CA ASP A 74 -8.24 3.22 -24.43
C ASP A 74 -9.70 2.71 -24.62
N LEU A 75 -10.13 1.73 -23.80
CA LEU A 75 -11.52 1.26 -23.77
C LEU A 75 -12.52 2.36 -23.36
N TYR A 76 -12.12 3.27 -22.47
CA TYR A 76 -12.96 4.41 -22.06
C TYR A 76 -13.03 5.52 -23.10
N ALA A 77 -12.00 5.65 -23.93
CA ALA A 77 -11.90 6.64 -25.01
C ALA A 77 -12.67 6.24 -26.28
N ALA A 78 -13.09 4.98 -26.41
CA ALA A 78 -13.87 4.51 -27.53
C ALA A 78 -15.25 5.21 -27.65
N ASP A 79 -15.72 5.42 -28.88
CA ASP A 79 -17.00 6.07 -29.18
C ASP A 79 -18.19 5.40 -28.47
N LYS A 80 -18.14 4.07 -28.38
CA LYS A 80 -19.07 3.27 -27.58
C LYS A 80 -18.30 2.42 -26.59
N ARG A 81 -18.54 2.69 -25.30
CA ARG A 81 -17.95 1.92 -24.21
C ARG A 81 -18.63 0.57 -24.08
N ASP A 82 -17.84 -0.50 -24.13
CA ASP A 82 -18.31 -1.87 -23.85
C ASP A 82 -18.13 -2.17 -22.35
N PRO A 83 -19.23 -2.28 -21.57
CA PRO A 83 -19.15 -2.58 -20.14
C PRO A 83 -18.48 -3.93 -19.84
N SER A 84 -18.64 -4.93 -20.72
CA SER A 84 -18.05 -6.25 -20.52
C SER A 84 -16.53 -6.22 -20.72
N ALA A 85 -16.06 -5.53 -21.77
CA ALA A 85 -14.63 -5.36 -22.02
C ALA A 85 -13.95 -4.59 -20.88
N ILE A 86 -14.55 -3.48 -20.44
CA ILE A 86 -14.05 -2.67 -19.31
C ILE A 86 -14.01 -3.51 -18.03
N GLY A 87 -15.06 -4.27 -17.72
CA GLY A 87 -15.11 -5.14 -16.55
C GLY A 87 -14.02 -6.22 -16.54
N LYS A 88 -13.76 -6.84 -17.69
CA LYS A 88 -12.67 -7.82 -17.85
C LYS A 88 -11.30 -7.20 -17.65
N GLU A 89 -11.09 -5.98 -18.13
CA GLU A 89 -9.82 -5.28 -17.97
C GLU A 89 -9.55 -4.92 -16.50
N TYR A 90 -10.58 -4.45 -15.78
CA TYR A 90 -10.49 -4.26 -14.32
C TYR A 90 -10.17 -5.55 -13.58
N GLN A 91 -10.76 -6.68 -13.97
CA GLN A 91 -10.50 -7.98 -13.32
C GLN A 91 -9.01 -8.32 -13.36
N LYS A 92 -8.34 -8.12 -14.50
CA LYS A 92 -6.88 -8.34 -14.61
C LYS A 92 -6.09 -7.42 -13.68
N ILE A 93 -6.46 -6.14 -13.61
CA ILE A 93 -5.82 -5.18 -12.69
C ILE A 93 -6.00 -5.65 -11.24
N PHE A 94 -7.19 -6.13 -10.86
CA PHE A 94 -7.44 -6.65 -9.52
C PHE A 94 -6.65 -7.92 -9.22
N ASP A 95 -6.53 -8.84 -10.18
CA ASP A 95 -5.71 -10.03 -10.03
C ASP A 95 -4.23 -9.69 -9.83
N LEU A 96 -3.70 -8.69 -10.54
CA LEU A 96 -2.34 -8.20 -10.35
C LEU A 96 -2.15 -7.52 -8.98
N LYS A 97 -3.12 -6.70 -8.55
CA LYS A 97 -3.11 -6.10 -7.20
C LYS A 97 -3.16 -7.16 -6.11
N ARG A 98 -3.97 -8.22 -6.28
CA ARG A 98 -4.01 -9.35 -5.36
C ARG A 98 -2.63 -10.01 -5.22
N LYS A 99 -1.94 -10.26 -6.34
CA LYS A 99 -0.57 -10.83 -6.31
C LYS A 99 0.40 -9.96 -5.50
N MET A 100 0.33 -8.63 -5.64
CA MET A 100 1.18 -7.73 -4.84
C MET A 100 0.86 -7.78 -3.34
N ILE A 101 -0.42 -7.92 -2.98
CA ILE A 101 -0.86 -8.08 -1.58
C ILE A 101 -0.31 -9.39 -1.01
N GLU A 102 -0.49 -10.50 -1.73
CA GLU A 102 0.01 -11.82 -1.33
C GLU A 102 1.53 -11.80 -1.16
N ALA A 103 2.28 -11.20 -2.09
CA ALA A 103 3.72 -11.04 -1.99
C ALA A 103 4.14 -10.21 -0.77
N THR A 104 3.39 -9.13 -0.48
CA THR A 104 3.65 -8.28 0.70
C THR A 104 3.44 -9.06 1.99
N ILE A 105 2.34 -9.82 2.12
CA ILE A 105 2.06 -10.66 3.29
C ILE A 105 3.14 -11.74 3.45
N ALA A 106 3.53 -12.40 2.36
CA ALA A 106 4.59 -13.40 2.39
C ALA A 106 5.92 -12.80 2.87
N SER A 107 6.26 -11.60 2.41
CA SER A 107 7.46 -10.88 2.87
C SER A 107 7.36 -10.47 4.34
N GLN A 108 6.20 -10.00 4.80
CA GLN A 108 5.98 -9.67 6.22
C GLN A 108 6.19 -10.90 7.12
N ASN A 109 5.67 -12.06 6.72
CA ASN A 109 5.89 -13.31 7.44
C ASN A 109 7.39 -13.67 7.53
N ARG A 110 8.15 -13.45 6.44
CA ARG A 110 9.61 -13.67 6.44
C ARG A 110 10.35 -12.69 7.35
N VAL A 111 9.95 -11.41 7.37
CA VAL A 111 10.50 -10.40 8.29
C VAL A 111 10.19 -10.78 9.75
N GLU A 112 8.94 -11.12 10.06
CA GLU A 112 8.55 -11.53 11.41
C GLU A 112 9.30 -12.78 11.87
N ALA A 113 9.67 -13.69 10.96
CA ALA A 113 10.48 -14.87 11.27
C ALA A 113 11.91 -14.53 11.74
N VAL A 114 12.48 -13.40 11.29
CA VAL A 114 13.82 -12.91 11.69
C VAL A 114 13.84 -12.37 13.13
N LEU A 115 12.67 -12.02 13.67
CA LEU A 115 12.54 -11.46 15.02
C LEU A 115 12.71 -12.54 16.12
N THR A 116 13.07 -12.11 17.33
CA THR A 116 13.02 -12.97 18.52
C THR A 116 11.58 -13.14 19.02
N PRO A 117 11.30 -14.15 19.87
CA PRO A 117 9.98 -14.30 20.51
C PRO A 117 9.51 -13.04 21.26
N GLU A 118 10.43 -12.35 21.94
CA GLU A 118 10.16 -11.12 22.70
C GLU A 118 9.78 -9.97 21.76
N GLN A 119 10.56 -9.77 20.69
CA GLN A 119 10.28 -8.77 19.66
C GLN A 119 8.93 -9.01 18.96
N ARG A 120 8.59 -10.28 18.65
CA ARG A 120 7.27 -10.64 18.09
C ARG A 120 6.13 -10.31 19.06
N THR A 121 6.34 -10.50 20.36
CA THR A 121 5.35 -10.15 21.39
C THR A 121 5.17 -8.64 21.48
N GLN A 122 6.26 -7.88 21.46
CA GLN A 122 6.22 -6.42 21.41
C GLN A 122 5.45 -5.93 20.18
N LEU A 123 5.73 -6.48 19.00
CA LEU A 123 5.03 -6.15 17.76
C LEU A 123 3.51 -6.40 17.88
N LYS A 124 3.09 -7.56 18.38
CA LYS A 124 1.67 -7.88 18.61
C LYS A 124 1.00 -6.87 19.55
N ASN A 125 1.68 -6.46 20.61
CA ASN A 125 1.17 -5.45 21.53
C ASN A 125 1.01 -4.07 20.86
N MET A 126 1.94 -3.68 19.99
CA MET A 126 1.83 -2.44 19.21
C MET A 126 0.62 -2.47 18.26
N HIS A 127 0.40 -3.58 17.57
CA HIS A 127 -0.80 -3.80 16.75
C HIS A 127 -2.08 -3.68 17.58
N HIS A 128 -2.13 -4.31 18.75
CA HIS A 128 -3.29 -4.27 19.63
C HIS A 128 -3.57 -2.85 20.15
N LYS A 129 -2.53 -2.12 20.56
CA LYS A 129 -2.64 -0.72 20.99
C LYS A 129 -3.16 0.17 19.86
N ARG A 130 -2.64 0.01 18.65
CA ARG A 130 -3.11 0.76 17.48
C ARG A 130 -4.58 0.50 17.18
N ALA A 131 -4.98 -0.77 17.17
CA ALA A 131 -6.38 -1.16 16.94
C ALA A 131 -7.34 -0.61 18.02
N GLN A 132 -6.86 -0.35 19.24
CA GLN A 132 -7.66 0.31 20.28
C GLN A 132 -7.76 1.83 20.05
N MET A 133 -6.66 2.49 19.65
CA MET A 133 -6.67 3.92 19.33
C MET A 133 -7.61 4.24 18.15
N ASP A 134 -7.65 3.38 17.14
CA ASP A 134 -8.55 3.55 15.99
C ASP A 134 -10.05 3.43 16.37
N LYS A 135 -10.38 2.80 17.51
CA LYS A 135 -11.75 2.63 18.01
C LYS A 135 -12.22 3.76 18.93
N CYS A 136 -11.32 4.51 19.54
CA CYS A 136 -11.63 5.66 20.38
C CYS A 136 -11.19 6.94 19.67
N PRO A 137 -12.07 7.64 18.94
CA PRO A 137 -11.69 8.92 18.34
C PRO A 137 -11.27 9.88 19.46
N MET A 138 -10.09 10.46 19.31
CA MET A 138 -9.58 11.52 20.18
C MET A 138 -10.61 12.66 20.14
N HIS A 139 -11.29 12.92 21.27
CA HIS A 139 -12.21 14.04 21.43
C HIS A 139 -11.43 15.32 21.70
#